data_AF-A0A1S1LGF6-F1
#
_entry.id   AF-A0A1S1LGF6-F1
#
_cell.length_a   1.000
_cell.length_b   1.000
_cell.length_c   1.000
_cell.angle_alpha   90.00
_cell.angle_beta   90.00
_cell.angle_gamma   90.00
#
_symmetry.space_group_name_H-M   'P 1'
#
loop_
_entity.id
_entity.type
_entity.pdbx_description
1 polymer ?
#
loop_
_entity_poly.entity_id
_entity_poly.type
_entity_poly.pdbx_seq_one_letter_code
_entity_poly.pdbx_strand_id
1 'polypeptide(L)'
;MSLTYFTVTGSFKAVISDGSDSADHDPEVTNISGLVLFSPSVSEVVSSADGVLYRLQPIQGRIEEDGVLKTIDSTVGVGLVANTAALGPLETLTYKVEFSHVVYDKGKERRIEPFRFAAPTTATTVDLATVTRLPV
;
A
#
# COMPACT_ATOMS: atom_id res chain seq x y z
N MET A 1 16.66 -12.01 -18.07
CA MET A 1 16.35 -10.91 -17.12
C MET A 1 15.49 -11.50 -16.01
N SER A 2 15.49 -10.95 -14.80
CA SER A 2 14.62 -11.42 -13.70
C SER A 2 13.51 -10.40 -13.44
N LEU A 3 12.45 -10.81 -12.74
CA LEU A 3 11.46 -9.87 -12.22
C LEU A 3 12.14 -8.85 -11.29
N THR A 4 11.72 -7.60 -11.41
CA THR A 4 12.20 -6.49 -10.57
C THR A 4 11.12 -6.19 -9.54
N TYR A 5 11.53 -6.01 -8.29
CA TYR A 5 10.64 -5.67 -7.19
C TYR A 5 10.97 -4.28 -6.66
N PHE A 6 9.94 -3.60 -6.18
CA PHE A 6 10.02 -2.30 -5.52
C PHE A 6 9.35 -2.39 -4.14
N THR A 7 9.73 -1.52 -3.22
CA THR A 7 9.22 -1.56 -1.85
C THR A 7 8.21 -0.44 -1.65
N VAL A 8 7.04 -0.76 -1.10
CA VAL A 8 6.03 0.22 -0.71
C VAL A 8 6.13 0.50 0.78
N THR A 9 6.22 1.76 1.16
CA THR A 9 6.22 2.22 2.55
C THR A 9 5.11 3.23 2.79
N GLY A 10 4.76 3.49 4.04
CA GLY A 10 3.81 4.53 4.39
C GLY A 10 3.64 4.65 5.90
N SER A 11 3.39 5.87 6.36
CA SER A 11 3.02 6.18 7.74
C SER A 11 1.62 6.80 7.76
N PHE A 12 0.74 6.26 8.60
CA PHE A 12 -0.67 6.63 8.65
C PHE A 12 -1.04 7.11 10.06
N LYS A 13 -1.46 8.38 10.13
CA LYS A 13 -1.93 9.03 11.36
C LYS A 13 -3.28 9.70 11.09
N ALA A 14 -4.16 9.63 12.07
CA ALA A 14 -5.44 10.33 12.08
C ALA A 14 -5.36 11.51 13.05
N VAL A 15 -5.97 12.63 12.68
CA VAL A 15 -6.23 13.74 13.60
C VAL A 15 -7.67 13.59 14.06
N ILE A 16 -7.88 13.35 15.35
CA ILE A 16 -9.19 13.10 15.95
C ILE A 16 -9.61 14.29 16.81
N SER A 17 -10.91 14.56 16.86
CA SER A 17 -11.45 15.57 17.76
C SER A 17 -11.13 15.20 19.20
N ASP A 18 -10.76 16.21 19.99
CA ASP A 18 -10.48 16.10 21.42
C ASP A 18 -11.39 15.08 22.11
N GLY A 19 -10.76 14.08 22.71
CA GLY A 19 -11.43 12.97 23.35
C GLY A 19 -11.95 13.32 24.74
N SER A 20 -12.82 14.32 24.92
CA SER A 20 -13.50 14.68 26.18
C SER A 20 -12.64 14.87 27.45
N ASP A 21 -11.31 14.84 27.37
CA ASP A 21 -10.39 14.88 28.53
C ASP A 21 -9.18 15.80 28.32
N SER A 22 -9.14 16.65 27.28
CA SER A 22 -8.15 17.72 27.20
C SER A 22 -8.74 19.06 27.63
N ALA A 23 -8.05 19.75 28.53
CA ALA A 23 -8.42 21.08 28.99
C ALA A 23 -8.28 22.15 27.88
N ASP A 24 -7.53 21.83 26.83
CA ASP A 24 -7.12 22.76 25.79
C ASP A 24 -7.97 22.66 24.51
N HIS A 25 -8.91 21.71 24.43
CA HIS A 25 -9.80 21.48 23.28
C HIS A 25 -9.10 21.21 21.94
N ASP A 26 -7.81 20.87 21.98
CA ASP A 26 -7.00 20.65 20.80
C ASP A 26 -7.21 19.23 20.22
N PRO A 27 -7.22 19.09 18.89
CA PRO A 27 -7.32 17.78 18.27
C PRO A 27 -6.06 16.93 18.51
N GLU A 28 -6.24 15.63 18.74
CA GLU A 28 -5.17 14.69 19.03
C GLU A 28 -4.72 13.94 17.76
N VAL A 29 -3.42 13.64 17.66
CA VAL A 29 -2.86 12.80 16.59
C VAL A 29 -2.73 11.36 17.08
N THR A 30 -3.49 10.45 16.48
CA THR A 30 -3.46 9.01 16.80
C THR A 30 -2.95 8.19 15.62
N ASN A 31 -2.23 7.11 15.89
CA ASN A 31 -1.82 6.16 14.84
C ASN A 31 -3.03 5.38 14.32
N ILE A 32 -3.00 5.06 13.03
CA ILE A 32 -4.01 4.20 12.40
C ILE A 32 -3.47 2.77 12.39
N SER A 33 -4.32 1.79 12.65
CA SER A 33 -4.02 0.38 12.41
C SER A 33 -5.01 -0.19 11.38
N GLY A 34 -4.63 -1.23 10.65
CA GLY A 34 -5.52 -1.90 9.70
C GLY A 34 -4.82 -2.79 8.69
N LEU A 35 -5.57 -3.36 7.77
CA LEU A 35 -5.07 -4.18 6.68
C LEU A 35 -5.06 -3.40 5.38
N VAL A 36 -4.03 -3.64 4.56
CA VAL A 36 -3.85 -3.00 3.26
C VAL A 36 -3.72 -4.08 2.19
N LEU A 37 -4.56 -4.03 1.17
CA LEU A 37 -4.53 -4.95 0.04
C LEU A 37 -4.04 -4.21 -1.20
N PHE A 38 -2.98 -4.73 -1.82
CA PHE A 38 -2.40 -4.24 -3.07
C PHE A 38 -2.83 -5.15 -4.21
N SER A 39 -3.83 -4.74 -4.97
CA SER A 39 -4.35 -5.49 -6.11
C SER A 39 -3.73 -4.99 -7.42
N PRO A 40 -2.99 -5.82 -8.17
CA PRO A 40 -2.44 -5.43 -9.46
C PRO A 40 -3.56 -5.25 -10.50
N SER A 41 -3.36 -4.36 -11.48
CA SER A 41 -4.33 -4.12 -12.56
C SER A 41 -4.44 -5.27 -13.57
N VAL A 42 -3.46 -6.17 -13.59
CA VAL A 42 -3.45 -7.37 -14.43
C VAL A 42 -3.26 -8.60 -13.54
N SER A 43 -3.94 -9.68 -13.87
CA SER A 43 -3.87 -10.92 -13.09
C SER A 43 -2.74 -11.85 -13.54
N GLU A 44 -2.36 -11.79 -14.81
CA GLU A 44 -1.39 -12.70 -15.42
C GLU A 44 -0.54 -11.94 -16.43
N VAL A 45 0.75 -12.28 -16.47
CA VAL A 45 1.74 -11.67 -17.35
C VAL A 45 2.67 -12.76 -17.85
N VAL A 46 2.94 -12.77 -19.15
CA VAL A 46 3.98 -13.64 -19.71
C VAL A 46 5.28 -12.86 -19.63
N SER A 47 6.21 -13.35 -18.82
CA SER A 47 7.52 -12.71 -18.69
C SER A 47 8.28 -12.86 -20.00
N SER A 48 8.74 -11.72 -20.53
CA SER A 48 9.55 -11.67 -21.75
C SER A 48 10.96 -12.21 -21.51
N ALA A 49 11.33 -12.42 -20.25
CA ALA A 49 12.69 -12.75 -19.87
C ALA A 49 12.98 -14.25 -19.82
N ASP A 50 11.96 -15.06 -19.58
CA ASP A 50 12.03 -16.52 -19.45
C ASP A 50 10.87 -17.23 -20.17
N GLY A 51 9.90 -16.49 -20.73
CA GLY A 51 8.73 -17.05 -21.42
C GLY A 51 7.71 -17.70 -20.48
N VAL A 52 7.84 -17.50 -19.17
CA VAL A 52 6.97 -18.13 -18.16
C VAL A 52 5.75 -17.24 -17.87
N LEU A 53 4.59 -17.87 -17.70
CA LEU A 53 3.37 -17.20 -17.24
C LEU A 53 3.44 -17.00 -15.73
N TYR A 54 3.49 -15.74 -15.28
CA TYR A 54 3.40 -15.36 -13.88
C TYR A 54 2.00 -14.84 -13.56
N ARG A 55 1.44 -15.34 -12.46
CA ARG A 55 0.17 -14.83 -11.91
C ARG A 55 0.47 -13.80 -10.82
N LEU A 56 0.07 -12.55 -11.05
CA LEU A 56 0.20 -11.48 -10.06
C LEU A 56 -0.98 -11.57 -9.09
N GLN A 57 -0.74 -12.12 -7.91
CA GLN A 57 -1.75 -12.16 -6.86
C GLN A 57 -1.80 -10.84 -6.11
N PRO A 58 -2.97 -10.45 -5.56
CA PRO A 58 -3.06 -9.37 -4.60
C PRO A 58 -2.14 -9.64 -3.40
N ILE A 59 -1.34 -8.65 -3.03
CA ILE A 59 -0.40 -8.75 -1.91
C ILE A 59 -1.00 -8.01 -0.72
N GLN A 60 -0.98 -8.65 0.44
CA GLN A 60 -1.53 -8.08 1.67
C GLN A 60 -0.41 -7.56 2.58
N GLY A 61 -0.56 -6.33 3.05
CA GLY A 61 0.20 -5.72 4.13
C GLY A 61 -0.69 -5.40 5.34
N ARG A 62 -0.05 -4.93 6.40
CA ARG A 62 -0.70 -4.51 7.65
C ARG A 62 -0.10 -3.19 8.12
N ILE A 63 -0.95 -2.26 8.51
CA ILE A 63 -0.59 -1.09 9.30
C ILE A 63 -0.70 -1.51 10.77
N GLU A 64 0.42 -1.49 11.48
CA GLU A 64 0.46 -1.86 12.90
C GLU A 64 0.14 -0.67 13.81
N GLU A 65 0.13 -0.89 15.13
CA GLU A 65 -0.20 0.13 16.14
C GLU A 65 0.75 1.34 16.12
N ASP A 66 1.92 1.20 15.52
CA ASP A 66 2.87 2.30 15.28
C ASP A 66 2.50 3.19 14.07
N GLY A 67 1.44 2.84 13.35
CA GLY A 67 0.99 3.55 12.16
C GLY A 67 1.84 3.27 10.92
N VAL A 68 2.74 2.28 10.96
CA VAL A 68 3.66 1.97 9.87
C VAL A 68 3.16 0.80 9.04
N LEU A 69 3.26 0.91 7.72
CA LEU A 69 2.98 -0.19 6.81
C LEU A 69 4.09 -1.25 6.87
N LYS A 70 3.69 -2.48 7.20
CA LYS A 70 4.54 -3.66 7.28
C LYS A 70 3.95 -4.83 6.51
N THR A 71 4.77 -5.83 6.23
CA THR A 71 4.31 -7.15 5.80
C THR A 71 3.54 -7.84 6.93
N ILE A 72 2.88 -8.96 6.61
CA ILE A 72 2.21 -9.80 7.62
C ILE A 72 3.21 -10.33 8.67
N ASP A 73 4.47 -10.52 8.30
CA ASP A 73 5.57 -10.94 9.18
C ASP A 73 6.23 -9.76 9.93
N SER A 74 5.55 -8.62 10.04
CA SER A 74 6.02 -7.41 10.75
C SER A 74 7.33 -6.82 10.21
N THR A 75 7.68 -7.07 8.94
CA THR A 75 8.81 -6.42 8.29
C THR A 75 8.36 -5.10 7.67
N VAL A 76 9.13 -4.02 7.87
CA VAL A 76 8.77 -2.70 7.32
C VAL A 76 8.83 -2.70 5.80
N GLY A 77 7.75 -2.22 5.19
CA GLY A 77 7.60 -2.12 3.74
C GLY A 77 7.14 -3.41 3.07
N VAL A 78 6.35 -3.26 2.00
CA VAL A 78 5.77 -4.38 1.24
C VAL A 78 6.41 -4.44 -0.14
N GLY A 79 6.98 -5.59 -0.50
CA GLY A 79 7.55 -5.81 -1.83
C GLY A 79 6.48 -6.06 -2.88
N LEU A 80 6.47 -5.29 -3.97
CA LEU A 80 5.57 -5.43 -5.11
C LEU A 80 6.37 -5.51 -6.41
N VAL A 81 5.76 -6.01 -7.49
CA VAL A 81 6.43 -6.17 -8.79
C VAL A 81 6.45 -4.86 -9.58
N ALA A 82 7.63 -4.43 -10.02
CA ALA A 82 7.84 -3.20 -10.80
C ALA A 82 7.45 -3.37 -12.27
N ASN A 83 6.98 -2.30 -12.92
CA ASN A 83 6.63 -2.28 -14.33
C ASN A 83 7.88 -2.23 -15.23
N THR A 84 8.57 -3.36 -15.40
CA THR A 84 9.80 -3.43 -16.21
C THR A 84 9.56 -4.16 -17.52
N ALA A 85 10.49 -4.01 -18.47
CA ALA A 85 10.41 -4.73 -19.75
C ALA A 85 10.44 -6.27 -19.59
N ALA A 86 10.85 -6.79 -18.42
CA ALA A 86 10.77 -8.21 -18.09
C ALA A 86 9.31 -8.70 -17.95
N LEU A 87 8.37 -7.79 -17.69
CA LEU A 87 6.98 -8.03 -17.36
C LEU A 87 6.08 -8.06 -18.61
N GLY A 88 6.56 -8.72 -19.67
CA GLY A 88 5.86 -8.85 -20.95
C GLY A 88 5.65 -7.50 -21.67
N PRO A 89 4.82 -7.45 -22.73
CA PRO A 89 4.50 -6.21 -23.45
C PRO A 89 3.48 -5.34 -22.69
N LEU A 90 3.58 -5.26 -21.36
CA LEU A 90 2.68 -4.47 -20.54
C LEU A 90 3.10 -3.00 -20.58
N GLU A 91 2.26 -2.13 -21.14
CA GLU A 91 2.56 -0.70 -21.20
C GLU A 91 2.55 -0.06 -19.80
N THR A 92 1.57 -0.42 -18.96
CA THR A 92 1.43 0.15 -17.61
C THR A 92 0.94 -0.90 -16.61
N LEU A 93 1.62 -0.99 -15.46
CA LEU A 93 1.16 -1.71 -14.28
C LEU A 93 0.73 -0.70 -13.21
N THR A 94 -0.48 -0.86 -12.68
CA THR A 94 -0.96 -0.08 -11.54
C THR A 94 -1.37 -1.00 -10.39
N TYR A 95 -1.27 -0.50 -9.17
CA TYR A 95 -1.77 -1.19 -7.98
C TYR A 95 -2.92 -0.39 -7.38
N LYS A 96 -4.05 -1.05 -7.15
CA LYS A 96 -5.16 -0.55 -6.34
C LYS A 96 -4.86 -0.87 -4.89
N VAL A 97 -4.85 0.16 -4.05
CA VAL A 97 -4.65 0.08 -2.61
C VAL A 97 -5.99 0.15 -1.93
N GLU A 98 -6.36 -0.90 -1.21
CA GLU A 98 -7.60 -0.98 -0.45
C GLU A 98 -7.31 -1.17 1.02
N PHE A 99 -8.03 -0.43 1.86
CA PHE A 99 -7.87 -0.48 3.31
C PHE A 99 -9.08 -1.20 3.91
N SER A 100 -8.83 -2.10 4.85
CA SER A 100 -9.87 -2.84 5.57
C SER A 100 -9.51 -2.95 7.05
N HIS A 101 -10.50 -3.13 7.92
CA HIS A 101 -10.30 -3.17 9.37
C HIS A 101 -9.50 -1.97 9.88
N VAL A 102 -9.77 -0.79 9.34
CA VAL A 102 -9.07 0.43 9.73
C VAL A 102 -9.59 0.87 11.09
N VAL A 103 -8.72 0.90 12.09
CA VAL A 103 -9.08 1.22 13.47
C VAL A 103 -8.27 2.41 13.96
N TYR A 104 -8.98 3.45 14.37
CA TYR A 104 -8.49 4.62 15.12
C TYR A 104 -9.67 5.27 15.87
N ASP A 105 -9.44 6.32 16.67
CA ASP A 105 -10.48 6.96 17.51
C ASP A 105 -11.18 5.96 18.46
N LYS A 106 -10.44 5.55 19.50
CA LYS A 106 -10.95 4.66 20.56
C LYS A 106 -11.47 3.30 20.05
N GLY A 107 -10.76 2.71 19.08
CA GLY A 107 -11.08 1.37 18.58
C GLY A 107 -12.25 1.31 17.59
N LYS A 108 -12.73 2.47 17.09
CA LYS A 108 -13.81 2.49 16.10
C LYS A 108 -13.28 2.11 14.72
N GLU A 109 -14.06 1.31 14.01
CA GLU A 109 -13.80 1.03 12.60
C GLU A 109 -14.09 2.28 11.77
N ARG A 110 -13.17 2.59 10.86
CA ARG A 110 -13.18 3.77 10.02
C ARG A 110 -12.88 3.37 8.58
N ARG A 111 -12.99 4.33 7.67
CA ARG A 111 -12.74 4.11 6.25
C ARG A 111 -11.63 5.03 5.78
N ILE A 112 -10.72 4.46 4.99
CA ILE A 112 -9.79 5.22 4.15
C ILE A 112 -10.19 4.93 2.72
N GLU A 113 -10.36 5.99 1.91
CA GLU A 113 -10.69 5.83 0.50
C GLU A 113 -9.59 5.04 -0.22
N PRO A 114 -9.97 4.02 -1.02
CA PRO A 114 -9.00 3.34 -1.85
C PRO A 114 -8.48 4.30 -2.92
N PHE A 115 -7.26 4.07 -3.38
CA PHE A 115 -6.66 4.80 -4.49
C PHE A 115 -5.79 3.87 -5.33
N ARG A 116 -5.44 4.30 -6.54
CA ARG A 116 -4.47 3.59 -7.38
C ARG A 116 -3.16 4.36 -7.45
N PHE A 117 -2.07 3.67 -7.75
CA PHE A 117 -0.81 4.30 -8.15
C PHE A 117 -0.11 3.48 -9.23
N ALA A 118 0.74 4.12 -10.02
CA ALA A 118 1.54 3.45 -11.04
C ALA A 118 2.75 2.76 -10.41
N ALA A 119 2.99 1.50 -10.78
CA ALA A 119 4.19 0.80 -10.38
C ALA A 119 5.42 1.47 -11.01
N PRO A 120 6.52 1.68 -10.28
CA PRO A 120 7.75 2.22 -10.84
C PRO A 120 8.36 1.23 -11.84
N THR A 121 9.28 1.72 -12.67
CA THR A 121 10.01 0.91 -13.66
C THR A 121 11.36 0.40 -13.14
N THR A 122 11.67 0.66 -11.87
CA THR A 122 12.94 0.33 -11.22
C THR A 122 12.72 -0.17 -9.80
N ALA A 123 13.76 -0.78 -9.21
CA ALA A 123 13.75 -1.24 -7.82
C ALA A 123 13.92 -0.07 -6.85
N THR A 124 12.86 0.70 -6.64
CA THR A 124 12.84 1.89 -5.78
C THR A 124 11.89 1.72 -4.60
N THR A 125 11.98 2.64 -3.63
CA THR A 125 10.99 2.75 -2.57
C THR A 125 9.91 3.75 -2.99
N VAL A 126 8.64 3.35 -2.87
CA VAL A 126 7.46 4.19 -3.10
C VAL A 126 6.78 4.44 -1.77
N ASP A 127 6.66 5.71 -1.39
CA ASP A 127 5.93 6.11 -0.18
C ASP A 127 4.48 6.47 -0.51
N LEU A 128 3.51 5.76 0.10
CA LEU A 128 2.08 5.99 -0.07
C LEU A 128 1.62 7.40 0.37
N ALA A 129 2.40 8.08 1.21
CA ALA A 129 2.11 9.46 1.61
C ALA A 129 2.39 10.48 0.49
N THR A 130 3.33 10.18 -0.41
CA THR A 130 3.81 11.11 -1.45
C THR A 130 3.55 10.63 -2.88
N VAL A 131 3.16 9.36 -3.05
CA VAL A 131 2.87 8.80 -4.37
C VAL A 131 1.72 9.52 -5.05
N THR A 132 1.85 9.73 -6.36
CA THR A 132 0.77 10.29 -7.17
C THR A 132 -0.42 9.32 -7.18
N ARG A 133 -1.56 9.79 -6.67
CA ARG A 133 -2.80 9.02 -6.63
C ARG A 133 -3.53 9.12 -7.96
N LEU A 134 -3.94 7.97 -8.46
CA LEU A 134 -4.80 7.80 -9.62
C LEU A 134 -6.23 7.47 -9.15
N PRO A 135 -7.26 7.91 -9.89
CA PRO A 135 -8.63 7.54 -9.60
C PRO A 135 -8.83 6.02 -9.66
N VAL A 136 -9.75 5.51 -8.84
CA VAL A 136 -10.08 4.08 -8.74
C VAL A 136 -11.07 3.65 -9.80
#